data_AF-A0A535Q5A2-F1
#
_entry.id   AF-A0A535Q5A2-F1
#
_cell.length_a   1.000
_cell.length_b   1.000
_cell.length_c   1.000
_cell.angle_alpha   90.00
_cell.angle_beta   90.00
_cell.angle_gamma   90.00
#
_symmetry.space_group_name_H-M   'P 1'
#
loop_
_entity.id
_entity.type
_entity.pdbx_description
1 polymer ?
#
loop_
_entity_poly.entity_id
_entity_poly.type
_entity_poly.pdbx_seq_one_letter_code
_entity_poly.pdbx_strand_id
1 'polypeptide(L)'
;MADNELRRFRAEKDHLFAHDPGSPLTPQQRSAFHGLVYFEENPKFVIHASIDRDVEPGDVVMATTAGDEQVYRRYGRVRFDVDGQRADLTLYASDDSDELFLPFRDATSGHESYGAGRYLELHAHGETVTVDLNYAYNPNCAYDPSWSCPLPPPENWLKVPIRAGERVFPGAADH
;
A
#
# COMPACT_ATOMS: atom_id res chain seq x y z
N MET A 1 -3.86 -21.21 -9.51
CA MET A 1 -4.73 -20.32 -10.32
C MET A 1 -4.51 -18.84 -9.99
N ALA A 2 -3.98 -18.48 -8.80
CA ALA A 2 -3.60 -17.10 -8.43
C ALA A 2 -2.47 -16.47 -9.28
N ASP A 3 -1.47 -17.25 -9.71
CA ASP A 3 -0.32 -16.79 -10.51
C ASP A 3 -0.70 -16.08 -11.83
N ASN A 4 -1.93 -16.26 -12.34
CA ASN A 4 -2.40 -15.57 -13.55
C ASN A 4 -3.07 -14.22 -13.23
N GLU A 5 -3.72 -14.09 -12.08
CA GLU A 5 -4.49 -12.90 -11.73
C GLU A 5 -3.56 -11.74 -11.33
N LEU A 6 -2.62 -12.00 -10.42
CA LEU A 6 -1.64 -11.00 -10.00
C LEU A 6 -0.78 -10.52 -11.17
N ARG A 7 -0.39 -11.43 -12.07
CA ARG A 7 0.36 -11.06 -13.29
C ARG A 7 -0.46 -10.20 -14.23
N ARG A 8 -1.74 -10.50 -14.43
CA ARG A 8 -2.65 -9.68 -15.25
C ARG A 8 -2.83 -8.30 -14.62
N PHE A 9 -3.09 -8.24 -13.32
CA PHE A 9 -3.18 -6.98 -12.58
C PHE A 9 -1.94 -6.10 -12.77
N ARG A 10 -0.74 -6.67 -12.60
CA ARG A 10 0.54 -5.96 -12.80
C ARG A 10 0.69 -5.48 -14.25
N ALA A 11 0.38 -6.32 -15.23
CA ALA A 11 0.46 -5.96 -16.64
C ALA A 11 -0.54 -4.87 -17.04
N GLU A 12 -1.77 -4.92 -16.52
CA GLU A 12 -2.78 -3.89 -16.73
C GLU A 12 -2.35 -2.56 -16.09
N LYS A 13 -1.81 -2.62 -14.87
CA LYS A 13 -1.27 -1.44 -14.19
C LYS A 13 -0.11 -0.82 -14.96
N ASP A 14 0.84 -1.61 -15.44
CA ASP A 14 1.93 -1.14 -16.29
C ASP A 14 1.41 -0.49 -17.57
N HIS A 15 0.39 -1.10 -18.20
CA HIS A 15 -0.24 -0.52 -19.38
C HIS A 15 -0.89 0.84 -19.08
N LEU A 16 -1.60 0.98 -17.95
CA LEU A 16 -2.18 2.25 -17.52
C LEU A 16 -1.10 3.31 -17.25
N PHE A 17 -0.03 2.95 -16.55
CA PHE A 17 1.08 3.86 -16.28
C PHE A 17 1.75 4.37 -17.57
N ALA A 18 1.85 3.50 -18.59
CA ALA A 18 2.42 3.84 -19.89
C ALA A 18 1.48 4.64 -20.82
N HIS A 19 0.15 4.42 -20.75
CA HIS A 19 -0.79 4.90 -21.77
C HIS A 19 -1.88 5.84 -21.26
N ASP A 20 -2.23 5.79 -19.98
CA ASP A 20 -3.34 6.57 -19.45
C ASP A 20 -2.97 8.06 -19.32
N PRO A 21 -3.86 9.01 -19.67
CA PRO A 21 -3.64 10.45 -19.46
C PRO A 21 -3.50 10.84 -17.98
N GLY A 22 -4.12 10.09 -17.06
CA GLY A 22 -4.06 10.27 -15.61
C GLY A 22 -2.92 9.49 -14.93
N SER A 23 -1.97 8.96 -15.70
CA SER A 23 -0.78 8.31 -15.15
C SER A 23 -0.01 9.24 -14.20
N PRO A 24 0.47 8.75 -13.04
CA PRO A 24 1.27 9.55 -12.12
C PRO A 24 2.72 9.75 -12.60
N LEU A 25 3.13 9.12 -13.70
CA LEU A 25 4.47 9.30 -14.26
C LEU A 25 4.59 10.66 -14.95
N THR A 26 5.70 11.36 -14.69
CA THR A 26 6.08 12.54 -15.47
C THR A 26 6.29 12.18 -16.96
N PRO A 27 6.17 13.15 -17.89
CA PRO A 27 6.39 12.88 -19.31
C PRO A 27 7.76 12.25 -19.62
N GLN A 28 8.79 12.64 -18.86
CA GLN A 28 10.14 12.08 -19.00
C GLN A 28 10.20 10.62 -18.54
N GLN A 29 9.68 10.31 -17.35
CA GLN A 29 9.63 8.93 -16.84
C GLN A 29 8.84 8.02 -17.78
N ARG A 30 7.69 8.50 -18.26
CA ARG A 30 6.80 7.76 -19.16
C ARG A 30 7.47 7.40 -20.49
N SER A 31 8.32 8.28 -21.03
CA SER A 31 9.08 8.00 -22.26
C SER A 31 10.11 6.88 -22.12
N ALA A 32 10.60 6.63 -20.91
CA ALA A 32 11.58 5.60 -20.58
C ALA A 32 10.98 4.45 -19.74
N PHE A 33 9.64 4.37 -19.66
CA PHE A 33 8.96 3.43 -18.81
C PHE A 33 8.93 2.03 -19.44
N HIS A 34 9.41 1.04 -18.69
CA HIS A 34 9.47 -0.37 -19.10
C HIS A 34 8.68 -1.30 -18.18
N GLY A 35 7.84 -0.74 -17.30
CA GLY A 35 7.12 -1.46 -16.26
C GLY A 35 7.57 -1.05 -14.87
N LEU A 36 6.66 -1.23 -13.90
CA LEU A 36 6.92 -1.10 -12.48
C LEU A 36 7.75 -2.29 -11.98
N VAL A 37 8.41 -2.09 -10.84
CA VAL A 37 9.25 -3.12 -10.23
C VAL A 37 8.51 -3.72 -9.03
N TYR A 38 8.43 -5.05 -9.00
CA TYR A 38 7.72 -5.80 -7.97
C TYR A 38 8.65 -6.78 -7.26
N PHE A 39 8.30 -7.14 -6.02
CA PHE A 39 8.79 -8.37 -5.42
C PHE A 39 8.16 -9.59 -6.10
N GLU A 40 8.83 -10.74 -6.00
CA GLU A 40 8.22 -12.02 -6.35
C GLU A 40 6.96 -12.24 -5.51
N GLU A 41 5.96 -12.90 -6.11
CA GLU A 41 4.75 -13.28 -5.37
C GLU A 41 5.15 -14.13 -4.17
N ASN A 42 4.65 -13.75 -3.00
CA ASN A 42 4.94 -14.42 -1.76
C ASN A 42 3.62 -14.78 -1.04
N PRO A 43 3.21 -16.06 -1.09
CA PRO A 43 1.98 -16.52 -0.47
C PRO A 43 1.93 -16.33 1.05
N LYS A 44 3.08 -16.16 1.72
CA LYS A 44 3.11 -15.89 3.16
C LYS A 44 2.49 -14.55 3.54
N PHE A 45 2.40 -13.63 2.58
CA PHE A 45 1.82 -12.30 2.77
C PHE A 45 0.37 -12.20 2.25
N VAL A 46 -0.27 -13.34 1.99
CA VAL A 46 -1.72 -13.45 1.83
C VAL A 46 -2.31 -13.80 3.19
N ILE A 47 -2.83 -12.80 3.88
CA ILE A 47 -3.29 -12.92 5.27
C ILE A 47 -4.82 -12.95 5.28
N HIS A 48 -5.38 -14.09 5.67
CA HIS A 48 -6.81 -14.20 5.98
C HIS A 48 -6.99 -14.00 7.48
N ALA A 49 -7.66 -12.92 7.88
CA ALA A 49 -7.79 -12.57 9.28
C ALA A 49 -9.21 -12.11 9.63
N SER A 50 -9.61 -12.37 10.87
CA SER A 50 -10.72 -11.67 11.50
C SER A 50 -10.30 -10.25 11.84
N ILE A 51 -11.22 -9.31 11.69
CA ILE A 51 -11.01 -7.89 11.97
C ILE A 51 -11.24 -7.66 13.45
N ASP A 52 -10.17 -7.31 14.17
CA ASP A 52 -10.25 -6.88 15.55
C ASP A 52 -10.84 -5.47 15.62
N ARG A 53 -12.08 -5.36 16.11
CA ARG A 53 -12.79 -4.08 16.29
C ARG A 53 -12.43 -3.38 17.60
N ASP A 54 -11.62 -4.00 18.46
CA ASP A 54 -11.08 -3.38 19.67
C ASP A 54 -9.90 -2.46 19.30
N VAL A 55 -10.25 -1.37 18.61
CA VAL A 55 -9.37 -0.27 18.23
C VAL A 55 -9.84 1.01 18.90
N GLU A 56 -8.94 1.97 19.05
CA GLU A 56 -9.30 3.26 19.60
C GLU A 56 -10.42 3.90 18.76
N PRO A 57 -11.58 4.21 19.37
CA PRO A 57 -12.72 4.72 18.63
C PRO A 57 -12.44 6.16 18.18
N GLY A 58 -12.81 6.43 16.93
CA GLY A 58 -12.79 7.78 16.37
C GLY A 58 -11.85 7.92 15.19
N ASP A 59 -11.63 9.18 14.85
CA ASP A 59 -10.90 9.55 13.64
C ASP A 59 -9.39 9.54 13.89
N VAL A 60 -8.65 9.22 12.83
CA VAL A 60 -7.22 9.41 12.73
C VAL A 60 -6.96 10.50 11.70
N VAL A 61 -6.09 11.43 12.07
CA VAL A 61 -5.60 12.46 11.16
C VAL A 61 -4.29 11.97 10.56
N MET A 62 -4.29 11.76 9.25
CA MET A 62 -3.09 11.41 8.48
C MET A 62 -2.54 12.66 7.83
N ALA A 63 -1.32 13.04 8.20
CA ALA A 63 -0.57 14.05 7.48
C ALA A 63 -0.29 13.59 6.04
N THR A 64 -0.24 14.50 5.09
CA THR A 64 0.07 14.21 3.69
C THR A 64 1.46 14.68 3.31
N THR A 65 2.00 14.19 2.20
CA THR A 65 3.28 14.67 1.65
C THR A 65 3.30 16.16 1.30
N ALA A 66 2.14 16.77 1.04
CA ALA A 66 2.05 18.22 0.78
C ALA A 66 1.95 19.08 2.06
N GLY A 67 1.86 18.46 3.24
CA GLY A 67 1.68 19.15 4.52
C GLY A 67 0.23 19.41 4.92
N ASP A 68 -0.74 18.97 4.11
CA ASP A 68 -2.16 18.95 4.46
C ASP A 68 -2.50 17.74 5.34
N GLU A 69 -3.74 17.68 5.81
CA GLU A 69 -4.26 16.58 6.63
C GLU A 69 -5.48 15.92 5.97
N GLN A 70 -5.57 14.59 6.08
CA GLN A 70 -6.75 13.82 5.70
C GLN A 70 -7.29 13.05 6.91
N VAL A 71 -8.60 13.01 7.04
CA VAL A 71 -9.29 12.36 8.16
C VAL A 71 -9.82 11.01 7.71
N TYR A 72 -9.48 9.97 8.46
CA TYR A 72 -10.00 8.62 8.28
C TYR A 72 -10.53 8.11 9.60
N ARG A 73 -11.33 7.05 9.56
CA ARG A 73 -11.78 6.32 10.75
C ARG A 73 -11.00 5.03 10.92
N ARG A 74 -10.62 4.69 12.15
CA ARG A 74 -10.10 3.33 12.45
C ARG A 74 -11.23 2.32 12.30
N TYR A 75 -11.13 1.45 11.30
CA TYR A 75 -12.13 0.41 11.05
C TYR A 75 -11.90 -0.83 11.92
N GLY A 76 -10.64 -1.20 12.11
CA GLY A 76 -10.24 -2.34 12.90
C GLY A 76 -8.77 -2.67 12.68
N ARG A 77 -8.31 -3.80 13.22
CA ARG A 77 -6.92 -4.22 13.14
C ARG A 77 -6.82 -5.68 12.75
N VAL A 78 -5.81 -6.01 11.95
CA VAL A 78 -5.42 -7.38 11.67
C VAL A 78 -4.08 -7.68 12.32
N ARG A 79 -3.89 -8.90 12.79
CA ARG A 79 -2.66 -9.36 13.43
C ARG A 79 -2.17 -10.60 12.69
N PHE A 80 -0.87 -10.67 12.47
CA PHE A 80 -0.23 -11.77 11.75
C PHE A 80 1.21 -11.94 12.24
N ASP A 81 1.85 -13.03 11.81
CA ASP A 81 3.24 -13.33 12.15
C ASP A 81 4.09 -13.31 10.88
N VAL A 82 5.24 -12.65 10.94
CA VAL A 82 6.26 -12.66 9.89
C VAL A 82 7.53 -13.24 10.49
N ASP A 83 7.90 -14.43 10.04
CA ASP A 83 9.10 -15.16 10.50
C ASP A 83 9.23 -15.24 12.04
N GLY A 84 8.09 -15.42 12.72
CA GLY A 84 8.00 -15.57 14.19
C GLY A 84 7.94 -14.24 14.96
N GLN A 85 7.91 -13.10 14.27
CA GLN A 85 7.66 -11.80 14.86
C GLN A 85 6.22 -11.37 14.61
N ARG A 86 5.50 -11.06 15.69
CA ARG A 86 4.14 -10.52 15.62
C ARG A 86 4.15 -9.14 14.97
N ALA A 87 3.21 -8.93 14.07
CA ALA A 87 2.96 -7.68 13.39
C ALA A 87 1.45 -7.40 13.37
N ASP A 88 1.10 -6.12 13.36
CA ASP A 88 -0.29 -5.70 13.29
C ASP A 88 -0.45 -4.49 12.36
N LEU A 89 -1.60 -4.43 11.69
CA LEU A 89 -1.95 -3.38 10.76
C LEU A 89 -3.38 -2.92 11.07
N THR A 90 -3.53 -1.64 11.35
CA THR A 90 -4.83 -0.97 11.43
C THR A 90 -5.35 -0.70 10.03
N LEU A 91 -6.62 -1.03 9.82
CA LEU A 91 -7.39 -0.76 8.61
C LEU A 91 -8.18 0.54 8.82
N TYR A 92 -8.22 1.39 7.81
CA TYR A 92 -8.93 2.66 7.87
C TYR A 92 -10.04 2.72 6.83
N ALA A 93 -11.05 3.53 7.08
CA ALA A 93 -12.10 3.84 6.12
C ALA A 93 -12.27 5.36 6.02
N SER A 94 -12.55 5.88 4.82
CA SER A 94 -12.85 7.32 4.62
C SER A 94 -14.28 7.69 5.04
N ASP A 95 -15.17 6.70 5.08
CA ASP A 95 -16.58 6.82 5.46
C ASP A 95 -17.06 5.52 6.13
N ASP A 96 -18.37 5.39 6.38
CA ASP A 96 -18.98 4.18 6.91
C ASP A 96 -19.18 3.12 5.81
N SER A 97 -18.12 2.82 5.03
CA SER A 97 -18.11 1.77 4.01
C SER A 97 -17.21 0.59 4.42
N ASP A 98 -17.34 -0.49 3.66
CA ASP A 98 -16.48 -1.67 3.75
C ASP A 98 -15.27 -1.58 2.79
N GLU A 99 -15.06 -0.43 2.14
CA GLU A 99 -13.85 -0.11 1.38
C GLU A 99 -12.79 0.41 2.35
N LEU A 100 -11.70 -0.34 2.47
CA LEU A 100 -10.69 -0.11 3.49
C LEU A 100 -9.38 0.30 2.85
N PHE A 101 -8.84 1.39 3.39
CA PHE A 101 -7.53 1.91 3.07
C PHE A 101 -6.50 1.40 4.09
N LEU A 102 -5.44 0.78 3.59
CA LEU A 102 -4.31 0.29 4.39
C LEU A 102 -3.00 0.95 3.95
N PRO A 103 -2.65 2.12 4.52
CA PRO A 103 -1.34 2.70 4.40
C PRO A 103 -0.40 2.07 5.43
N PHE A 104 0.77 1.61 4.99
CA PHE A 104 1.75 1.02 5.90
C PHE A 104 3.18 1.35 5.48
N ARG A 105 4.06 1.29 6.48
CA ARG A 105 5.51 1.34 6.31
C ARG A 105 6.11 0.09 6.92
N ASP A 106 7.20 -0.40 6.37
CA ASP A 106 7.85 -1.61 6.89
C ASP A 106 9.38 -1.52 6.83
N ALA A 107 10.08 -2.56 7.26
CA ALA A 107 11.54 -2.54 7.30
C ALA A 107 12.21 -2.47 5.92
N THR A 108 11.48 -2.69 4.83
CA THR A 108 12.00 -2.50 3.47
C THR A 108 11.91 -1.05 2.97
N SER A 109 11.13 -0.19 3.63
CA SER A 109 10.86 1.19 3.20
C SER A 109 12.12 2.07 3.25
N GLY A 110 12.46 2.66 2.10
CA GLY A 110 13.66 3.52 1.94
C GLY A 110 14.90 2.77 1.46
N HIS A 111 14.78 1.45 1.24
CA HIS A 111 15.88 0.61 0.76
C HIS A 111 15.44 -0.28 -0.41
N GLU A 112 14.40 -1.09 -0.22
CA GLU A 112 13.87 -2.00 -1.25
C GLU A 112 12.50 -1.54 -1.78
N SER A 113 11.72 -0.81 -0.97
CA SER A 113 10.43 -0.20 -1.32
C SER A 113 10.42 1.32 -1.06
N TYR A 114 9.36 2.01 -1.51
CA TYR A 114 9.24 3.46 -1.35
C TYR A 114 9.32 3.92 0.12
N GLY A 115 10.05 5.01 0.35
CA GLY A 115 10.45 5.47 1.69
C GLY A 115 9.28 5.88 2.59
N ALA A 116 8.30 6.60 2.04
CA ALA A 116 7.13 7.06 2.78
C ALA A 116 6.08 5.96 3.01
N GLY A 117 6.26 4.76 2.43
CA GLY A 117 5.37 3.63 2.64
C GLY A 117 4.60 3.22 1.38
N ARG A 118 3.70 2.26 1.55
CA ARG A 118 2.88 1.66 0.49
C ARG A 118 1.44 1.57 0.94
N TYR A 119 0.54 1.46 -0.03
CA TYR A 119 -0.89 1.35 0.19
C TYR A 119 -1.41 0.01 -0.28
N LEU A 120 -2.54 -0.37 0.28
CA LEU A 120 -3.37 -1.45 -0.21
C LEU A 120 -4.84 -1.05 0.00
N GLU A 121 -5.63 -1.14 -1.05
CA GLU A 121 -7.10 -1.02 -0.95
C GLU A 121 -7.68 -2.41 -0.76
N LEU A 122 -8.62 -2.53 0.17
CA LEU A 122 -9.19 -3.80 0.62
C LEU A 122 -10.70 -3.68 0.72
N HIS A 123 -11.36 -4.83 0.78
CA HIS A 123 -12.78 -4.88 1.09
C HIS A 123 -13.03 -5.80 2.28
N ALA A 124 -13.81 -5.33 3.25
CA ALA A 124 -14.26 -6.17 4.35
C ALA A 124 -15.34 -7.14 3.87
N HIS A 125 -15.29 -8.38 4.37
CA HIS A 125 -16.33 -9.38 4.17
C HIS A 125 -16.92 -9.72 5.54
N GLY A 126 -17.81 -8.85 6.02
CA GLY A 126 -18.39 -8.90 7.37
C GLY A 126 -17.33 -8.65 8.44
N GLU A 127 -16.98 -9.68 9.20
CA GLU A 127 -15.97 -9.60 10.27
C GLU A 127 -14.59 -10.09 9.83
N THR A 128 -14.40 -10.35 8.53
CA THR A 128 -13.16 -10.89 7.98
C THR A 128 -12.64 -10.05 6.83
N VAL A 129 -11.34 -10.15 6.57
CA VAL A 129 -10.68 -9.50 5.44
C VAL A 129 -9.56 -10.41 4.92
N THR A 130 -9.29 -10.31 3.63
CA THR A 130 -8.07 -10.88 3.04
C THR A 130 -7.12 -9.73 2.73
N VAL A 131 -6.00 -9.68 3.45
CA VAL A 131 -4.93 -8.71 3.21
C VAL A 131 -3.86 -9.39 2.36
N ASP A 132 -3.88 -9.13 1.05
CA ASP A 132 -2.86 -9.62 0.13
C ASP A 132 -1.84 -8.51 -0.18
N LEU A 133 -0.72 -8.51 0.54
CA LEU A 133 0.32 -7.50 0.37
C LEU A 133 1.08 -7.65 -0.96
N ASN A 134 0.82 -8.70 -1.76
CA ASN A 134 1.37 -8.82 -3.12
C ASN A 134 0.79 -7.77 -4.09
N TYR A 135 -0.36 -7.19 -3.73
CA TYR A 135 -1.02 -6.09 -4.44
C TYR A 135 -0.67 -4.71 -3.86
N ALA A 136 0.13 -4.65 -2.78
CA ALA A 136 0.53 -3.38 -2.20
C ALA A 136 1.29 -2.53 -3.23
N TYR A 137 0.94 -1.26 -3.32
CA TYR A 137 1.44 -0.34 -4.33
C TYR A 137 2.06 0.91 -3.74
N ASN A 138 2.94 1.54 -4.51
CA ASN A 138 3.50 2.84 -4.15
C ASN A 138 2.45 3.94 -4.42
N PRO A 139 2.29 4.91 -3.51
CA PRO A 139 1.46 6.09 -3.74
C PRO A 139 1.92 6.90 -4.95
N ASN A 140 1.04 7.73 -5.53
CA ASN A 140 1.38 8.59 -6.67
C ASN A 140 2.58 9.50 -6.39
N CYS A 141 2.74 9.97 -5.14
CA CYS A 141 3.87 10.79 -4.72
C CYS A 141 5.23 10.09 -4.86
N ALA A 142 5.26 8.75 -4.97
CA ALA A 142 6.47 8.00 -5.26
C ALA A 142 6.98 8.20 -6.69
N TYR A 143 6.13 8.68 -7.60
CA TYR A 143 6.46 8.90 -9.01
C TYR A 143 6.61 10.39 -9.32
N ASP A 144 5.72 11.21 -8.77
CA ASP A 144 5.71 12.66 -8.93
C ASP A 144 5.41 13.34 -7.57
N PRO A 145 6.34 14.12 -7.01
CA PRO A 145 6.21 14.71 -5.67
C PRO A 145 5.13 15.81 -5.58
N SER A 146 4.56 16.25 -6.71
CA SER A 146 3.45 17.21 -6.71
C SER A 146 2.14 16.62 -6.17
N TRP A 147 2.04 15.30 -6.06
CA TRP A 147 0.90 14.63 -5.48
C TRP A 147 0.92 14.67 -3.95
N SER A 148 -0.23 15.02 -3.37
CA SER A 148 -0.46 14.96 -1.93
C SER A 148 -0.99 13.58 -1.55
N CYS A 149 -0.18 12.78 -0.85
CA CYS A 149 -0.52 11.40 -0.49
C CYS A 149 -0.46 11.21 1.05
N PRO A 150 -1.43 10.51 1.66
CA PRO A 150 -1.45 10.25 3.11
C PRO A 150 -0.23 9.46 3.61
N LEU A 151 0.44 9.97 4.64
CA LEU A 151 1.53 9.24 5.28
C LEU A 151 0.95 8.16 6.19
N PRO A 152 1.48 6.92 6.14
CA PRO A 152 1.09 5.89 7.09
C PRO A 152 1.30 6.37 8.53
N PRO A 153 0.29 6.27 9.41
CA PRO A 153 0.45 6.65 10.81
C PRO A 153 1.44 5.70 11.51
N PRO A 154 2.07 6.13 12.62
CA PRO A 154 3.09 5.33 13.30
C PRO A 154 2.63 3.94 13.75
N GLU A 155 1.33 3.76 14.01
CA GLU A 155 0.74 2.46 14.36
C GLU A 155 0.83 1.42 13.23
N ASN A 156 0.96 1.86 11.97
CA ASN A 156 1.15 1.01 10.80
C ASN A 156 2.62 0.95 10.33
N TRP A 157 3.57 1.25 11.22
CA TRP A 157 5.00 1.11 10.93
C TRP A 157 5.52 -0.23 11.45
N LEU A 158 5.59 -1.19 10.54
CA LEU A 158 6.07 -2.53 10.82
C LEU A 158 7.59 -2.56 10.97
N LYS A 159 8.07 -3.33 11.95
CA LYS A 159 9.51 -3.60 12.13
C LYS A 159 9.99 -4.80 11.32
N VAL A 160 9.07 -5.57 10.76
CA VAL A 160 9.34 -6.75 9.93
C VAL A 160 9.43 -6.34 8.46
N PRO A 161 10.27 -7.01 7.64
CA PRO A 161 10.34 -6.72 6.21
C PRO A 161 9.19 -7.38 5.46
N ILE A 162 8.48 -6.60 4.64
CA ILE A 162 7.40 -7.09 3.77
C ILE A 162 7.88 -7.11 2.32
N ARG A 163 8.46 -8.25 1.92
CA ARG A 163 8.93 -8.51 0.54
C ARG A 163 7.79 -9.07 -0.33
N ALA A 164 6.76 -8.27 -0.51
CA ALA A 164 5.62 -8.48 -1.41
C ALA A 164 5.16 -7.12 -1.95
N GLY A 165 4.53 -7.09 -3.12
CA GLY A 165 4.03 -5.85 -3.73
C GLY A 165 5.09 -5.06 -4.49
N GLU A 166 4.86 -3.76 -4.65
CA GLU A 166 5.77 -2.86 -5.37
C GLU A 166 7.07 -2.58 -4.60
N ARG A 167 8.14 -2.49 -5.38
CA ARG A 167 9.48 -2.06 -4.97
C ARG A 167 9.67 -0.58 -5.31
N VAL A 168 10.80 -0.02 -4.90
CA VAL A 168 11.18 1.33 -5.32
C VAL A 168 11.20 1.44 -6.84
N PHE A 169 10.57 2.48 -7.38
CA PHE A 169 10.59 2.75 -8.82
C PHE A 169 11.90 3.45 -9.19
N PRO A 170 12.77 2.86 -10.02
CA PRO A 170 14.09 3.44 -10.32
C PRO A 170 14.05 4.77 -11.08
N GLY A 171 12.92 5.08 -11.73
CA GLY A 171 12.74 6.33 -12.46
C GLY A 171 12.22 7.48 -11.59
N ALA A 172 11.89 7.24 -10.32
CA ALA A 172 11.58 8.31 -9.37
C ALA A 172 12.87 9.10 -9.12
N ALA A 173 12.84 10.42 -9.28
CA ALA A 173 13.99 11.23 -8.91
C ALA A 173 14.30 11.01 -7.43
N ASP A 174 15.59 10.91 -7.08
CA ASP A 174 16.02 10.78 -5.69
C ASP A 174 15.39 11.92 -4.87
N HIS A 175 14.43 11.58 -4.00
CA HIS A 175 13.75 12.48 -3.09
C HIS A 175 14.02 12.04 -1.66
#